data_AF-A0A929NQV2-F1
#
_entry.id   AF-A0A929NQV2-F1
#
_cell.length_a   1.000
_cell.length_b   1.000
_cell.length_c   1.000
_cell.angle_alpha   90.00
_cell.angle_beta   90.00
_cell.angle_gamma   90.00
#
_symmetry.space_group_name_H-M   'P 1'
#
loop_
_entity.id
_entity.type
_entity.pdbx_description
1 polymer ?
#
loop_
_entity_poly.entity_id
_entity_poly.type
_entity_poly.pdbx_seq_one_letter_code
_entity_poly.pdbx_strand_id
1 'polypeptide(L)' 'MDFGLTEEQNMVVETVRAFVENELYPLEAELERSGELPREIARDIQDKVLADDEAR' A
#
# COMPACT_ATOMS: atom_id res chain seq x y z
N MET A 1 -10.96 -25.80 -15.99
CA MET A 1 -10.00 -25.29 -14.99
C MET A 1 -10.32 -23.82 -14.85
N ASP A 2 -10.66 -23.37 -13.65
CA ASP A 2 -10.88 -21.96 -13.37
C ASP A 2 -9.52 -21.35 -12.95
N PHE A 3 -9.09 -20.32 -13.67
CA PHE A 3 -7.81 -19.63 -13.44
C PHE A 3 -8.01 -18.32 -12.66
N GLY A 4 -9.24 -18.04 -12.22
CA GLY A 4 -9.54 -16.88 -11.39
C GLY A 4 -8.99 -16.99 -9.98
N LEU A 5 -8.72 -15.84 -9.36
CA LEU A 5 -8.49 -15.74 -7.93
C LEU A 5 -9.76 -16.13 -7.17
N THR A 6 -9.60 -16.75 -6.01
CA THR A 6 -10.73 -16.96 -5.08
C THR A 6 -11.24 -15.61 -4.56
N GLU A 7 -12.47 -15.58 -4.04
CA GLU A 7 -13.04 -14.37 -3.42
C GLU A 7 -12.13 -13.81 -2.31
N GLU A 8 -11.60 -14.69 -1.45
CA GLU A 8 -10.63 -14.33 -0.41
C GLU A 8 -9.36 -13.70 -0.99
N GLN A 9 -8.82 -14.28 -2.06
CA GLN A 9 -7.63 -13.73 -2.72
C GLN A 9 -7.93 -12.37 -3.38
N ASN A 10 -9.14 -12.17 -3.92
CA ASN A 10 -9.55 -10.87 -4.46
C ASN A 10 -9.64 -9.81 -3.36
N MET A 11 -10.19 -10.13 -2.18
CA MET A 11 -10.23 -9.20 -1.04
C MET A 11 -8.82 -8.75 -0.61
N VAL A 12 -7.84 -9.65 -0.61
CA VAL A 12 -6.44 -9.32 -0.33
C VAL A 12 -5.89 -8.37 -1.40
N VAL A 13 -6.12 -8.66 -2.69
CA VAL A 13 -5.67 -7.80 -3.80
C VAL A 13 -6.29 -6.41 -3.71
N GLU A 14 -7.58 -6.31 -3.42
CA GLU A 14 -8.28 -5.04 -3.29
C GLU A 14 -7.70 -4.19 -2.14
N THR A 15 -7.42 -4.82 -1.00
CA THR A 15 -6.79 -4.16 0.14
C THR A 15 -5.43 -3.57 -0.23
N VAL A 16 -4.55 -4.39 -0.83
CA VAL A 16 -3.21 -3.94 -1.24
C VAL A 16 -3.30 -2.84 -2.29
N ARG A 17 -4.22 -2.96 -3.26
CA ARG A 17 -4.42 -1.94 -4.29
C ARG A 17 -4.85 -0.61 -3.67
N ALA A 18 -5.83 -0.62 -2.77
CA ALA A 18 -6.29 0.58 -2.09
C ALA A 18 -5.17 1.25 -1.28
N PHE A 19 -4.32 0.47 -0.61
CA PHE A 19 -3.18 1.03 0.11
C PHE A 19 -2.18 1.71 -0.83
N VAL A 20 -1.81 1.06 -1.94
CA VAL A 20 -0.89 1.65 -2.93
C VAL A 20 -1.46 2.95 -3.50
N GLU A 21 -2.74 2.95 -3.88
CA GLU A 21 -3.40 4.11 -4.48
C GLU A 21 -3.48 5.31 -3.53
N ASN A 22 -3.78 5.06 -2.25
CA ASN A 22 -4.00 6.13 -1.29
C ASN A 22 -2.71 6.58 -0.58
N GLU A 23 -1.73 5.70 -0.41
CA GLU A 23 -0.55 5.99 0.43
C GLU A 23 0.74 6.11 -0.38
N LEU A 24 0.91 5.36 -1.48
CA LEU A 24 2.17 5.34 -2.23
C LEU A 24 2.14 6.26 -3.46
N TYR A 25 1.09 6.19 -4.28
CA TYR A 25 0.98 7.02 -5.49
C TYR A 25 1.07 8.53 -5.24
N PRO A 26 0.51 9.11 -4.15
CA PRO A 26 0.67 10.53 -3.87
C PRO A 26 2.13 10.99 -3.68
N LEU A 27 3.03 10.06 -3.36
CA LEU A 27 4.43 10.34 -3.06
C LEU A 27 5.33 10.26 -4.30
N GLU A 28 4.86 9.66 -5.40
CA GLU A 28 5.68 9.38 -6.58
C GLU A 28 6.32 10.63 -7.18
N ALA A 29 5.56 11.72 -7.36
CA ALA A 29 6.06 12.94 -7.98
C ALA A 29 7.15 13.65 -7.14
N GLU A 30 7.05 13.60 -5.82
CA GLU A 30 8.10 14.14 -4.94
C GLU A 30 9.30 13.20 -4.89
N LEU A 31 9.08 11.89 -4.83
CA LEU A 31 10.14 10.88 -4.83
C LEU A 31 10.95 10.93 -6.13
N GLU A 32 10.31 11.06 -7.28
CA GLU A 32 10.98 11.17 -8.57
C GLU A 32 11.80 12.46 -8.68
N ARG A 33 11.27 13.58 -8.17
CA ARG A 33 11.96 14.87 -8.19
C ARG A 33 13.14 14.95 -7.22
N SER A 34 13.00 14.40 -6.02
CA SER A 34 14.01 14.45 -4.96
C SER A 34 15.01 13.29 -5.03
N GLY A 35 14.60 12.15 -5.61
CA GLY A 35 15.38 10.92 -5.65
C GLY A 35 15.41 10.16 -4.33
N GLU A 36 14.72 10.63 -3.29
CA GLU A 36 14.74 10.00 -1.96
C GLU A 36 13.37 10.02 -1.28
N LEU A 37 13.11 9.00 -0.46
CA LEU A 37 11.94 8.95 0.40
C LEU A 37 12.34 9.42 1.80
N PRO A 38 11.80 10.55 2.31
CA PRO A 38 12.08 11.00 3.67
C PRO A 38 11.76 9.92 4.70
N ARG A 39 12.65 9.75 5.69
CA ARG A 39 12.51 8.68 6.70
C ARG A 39 11.24 8.78 7.53
N GLU A 40 10.74 9.99 7.76
CA GLU A 40 9.49 10.21 8.49
C GLU A 40 8.29 9.68 7.71
N ILE A 41 8.24 9.93 6.40
CA ILE A 41 7.19 9.41 5.51
C ILE A 41 7.28 7.89 5.43
N ALA A 42 8.50 7.34 5.30
CA ALA A 42 8.69 5.89 5.30
C ALA A 42 8.19 5.22 6.60
N ARG A 43 8.32 5.89 7.75
CA ARG A 43 7.78 5.40 9.04
C ARG A 43 6.26 5.49 9.09
N ASP A 44 5.69 6.61 8.66
CA ASP A 44 4.23 6.78 8.62
C ASP A 44 3.55 5.69 7.77
N ILE A 45 4.12 5.37 6.60
CA ILE A 45 3.63 4.27 5.75
C ILE A 45 3.71 2.94 6.50
N GLN A 46 4.82 2.65 7.19
CA GLN A 46 4.98 1.40 7.95
C GLN A 46 3.96 1.31 9.09
N ASP A 47 3.78 2.39 9.84
CA ASP A 47 2.85 2.45 10.96
C ASP A 47 1.41 2.23 10.49
N LYS A 48 1.03 2.77 9.32
CA LYS A 48 -0.28 2.53 8.70
C LYS A 48 -0.50 1.06 8.30
N VAL A 49 0.51 0.38 7.76
CA VAL A 49 0.42 -1.06 7.44
C VAL A 49 0.21 -1.88 8.71
N LEU A 50 0.97 -1.59 9.77
CA LEU A 50 0.87 -2.31 11.04
C LEU A 50 -0.47 -2.06 11.74
N ALA A 51 -0.98 -0.83 11.70
CA ALA A 51 -2.29 -0.50 12.27
C ALA A 51 -3.45 -1.17 11.52
N ASP A 52 -3.36 -1.32 10.18
CA ASP A 52 -4.38 -2.01 9.39
C ASP A 52 -4.39 -3.53 9.62
N ASP A 53 -3.23 -4.12 9.97
CA ASP A 53 -3.10 -5.52 10.38
C ASP A 53 -3.70 -5.77 11.77
N GLU A 54 -3.54 -4.85 12.73
CA GLU A 54 -4.16 -4.95 14.06
C GLU A 54 -5.68 -4.74 14.07
N ALA A 55 -6.23 -4.09 13.03
CA ALA A 55 -7.66 -3.81 12.91
C ALA A 55 -8.47 -4.95 12.25
N ARG A 56 -7.81 -5.96 11.65
CA ARG A 56 -8.44 -7.14 11.04
C ARG A 56 -8.48 -8.33 11.99
#